data_AF-A0A8J3ZCC4-F1
#
_entry.id   AF-A0A8J3ZCC4-F1
#
_cell.length_a   1.000
_cell.length_b   1.000
_cell.length_c   1.000
_cell.angle_alpha   90.00
_cell.angle_beta   90.00
_cell.angle_gamma   90.00
#
_symmetry.space_group_name_H-M   'P 1'
#
loop_
_entity.id
_entity.type
_entity.pdbx_description
1 polymer ?
#
loop_
_entity_poly.entity_id
_entity_poly.type
_entity_poly.pdbx_seq_one_letter_code
_entity_poly.pdbx_strand_id
1 'polypeptide(L)'
;MIHRTVPRPRLVLDDLVDRRSSDRRASETRYLTAARVAGRSFAAPVHVLVLMVAAGADVAAFYDVLANHTNLPVHMLYLLVAGFTAITLSLAHSIGAGYRDRVDGAPDHRAALLWFAAGGWLVLGAAAFAIRLVLTGPAPAANSTFGAAPSTVDSNEGLAMALLFAALYVGTGIAAALGAFVLHNSIGRAVVAASRRIRGLRRTLSRHERRHERLEAELRRLEAERFRVDQAHEAARLGRIAMGDELKQYVRMRIAQVLNDASATDAMFEPDRYPFRSSPLREDDAT
;
A
#
# COMPACT_ATOMS: atom_id res chain seq x y z
N MET A 1 16.06 35.23 58.10
CA MET A 1 14.79 35.78 57.56
C MET A 1 14.75 35.44 56.08
N ILE A 2 14.08 34.35 55.69
CA ILE A 2 14.12 33.80 54.32
C ILE A 2 12.79 34.13 53.64
N HIS A 3 12.85 35.02 52.65
CA HIS A 3 11.70 35.40 51.82
C HIS A 3 11.38 34.26 50.85
N ARG A 4 10.33 33.48 51.13
CA ARG A 4 9.74 32.56 50.16
C ARG A 4 8.84 33.37 49.22
N THR A 5 9.28 33.54 47.98
CA THR A 5 8.46 34.04 46.88
C THR A 5 7.55 32.92 46.39
N VAL A 6 6.24 33.13 46.51
CA VAL A 6 5.22 32.21 45.99
C VAL A 6 5.12 32.43 44.48
N PRO A 7 5.34 31.40 43.62
CA PRO A 7 5.23 31.55 42.18
C PRO A 7 3.77 31.81 41.77
N ARG A 8 3.56 32.86 40.97
CA ARG A 8 2.23 33.23 40.48
C ARG A 8 1.74 32.27 39.37
N PRO A 9 0.48 31.80 39.42
CA PRO A 9 -0.09 30.84 38.47
C PRO A 9 -0.56 31.52 37.18
N ARG A 10 0.37 31.99 36.35
CA ARG A 10 0.06 32.52 34.99
C ARG A 10 0.26 31.52 33.84
N LEU A 11 0.87 30.37 34.10
CA LEU A 11 1.26 29.41 33.04
C LEU A 11 0.14 28.53 32.49
N VAL A 12 -1.02 28.45 33.14
CA VAL A 12 -2.06 27.48 32.75
C VAL A 12 -2.96 27.99 31.62
N LEU A 13 -3.17 29.30 31.50
CA LEU A 13 -4.09 29.85 30.50
C LEU A 13 -3.47 29.87 29.10
N ASP A 14 -2.19 30.20 28.98
CA ASP A 14 -1.49 30.26 27.69
C ASP A 14 -1.35 28.86 27.06
N ASP A 15 -1.12 27.83 27.88
CA ASP A 15 -1.02 26.43 27.43
C ASP A 15 -2.38 25.88 26.92
N LEU A 16 -3.49 26.35 27.51
CA LEU A 16 -4.84 25.99 27.05
C LEU A 16 -5.25 26.70 25.76
N VAL A 17 -4.80 27.93 25.55
CA VAL A 17 -5.02 28.67 24.30
C VAL A 17 -4.20 28.05 23.17
N ASP A 18 -2.96 27.65 23.44
CA ASP A 18 -2.09 27.02 22.44
C ASP A 18 -2.61 25.62 22.02
N ARG A 19 -3.09 24.81 22.98
CA ARG A 19 -3.74 23.52 22.70
C ARG A 19 -5.00 23.64 21.85
N ARG A 20 -5.86 24.64 22.09
CA ARG A 20 -7.06 24.83 21.25
C ARG A 20 -6.72 25.25 19.81
N SER A 21 -5.63 26.01 19.63
CA SER A 21 -5.20 26.43 18.29
C SER A 21 -4.60 25.27 17.48
N SER A 22 -3.84 24.39 18.15
CA SER A 22 -3.25 23.20 17.52
C SER A 22 -4.30 22.15 17.17
N ASP A 23 -5.31 21.91 18.03
CA ASP A 23 -6.42 20.99 17.73
C ASP A 23 -7.31 21.48 16.58
N ARG A 24 -7.56 22.79 16.48
CA ARG A 24 -8.36 23.36 15.38
C ARG A 24 -7.63 23.24 14.05
N ARG A 25 -6.32 23.52 14.01
CA ARG A 25 -5.47 23.29 12.82
C ARG A 25 -5.37 21.81 12.45
N ALA A 26 -5.30 20.92 13.45
CA ALA A 26 -5.25 19.48 13.26
C ALA A 26 -6.58 18.91 12.71
N SER A 27 -7.72 19.46 13.13
CA SER A 27 -9.03 19.03 12.61
C SER A 27 -9.27 19.51 11.18
N GLU A 28 -8.90 20.75 10.85
CA GLU A 28 -9.05 21.32 9.51
C GLU A 28 -8.15 20.60 8.48
N THR A 29 -6.90 20.28 8.88
CA THR A 29 -6.03 19.41 8.08
C THR A 29 -6.58 17.99 7.97
N ARG A 30 -7.20 17.42 9.01
CA ARG A 30 -7.85 16.10 8.93
C ARG A 30 -9.04 16.05 7.97
N TYR A 31 -9.89 17.08 7.92
CA TYR A 31 -11.01 17.12 6.98
C TYR A 31 -10.55 17.22 5.53
N LEU A 32 -9.55 18.08 5.25
CA LEU A 32 -8.94 18.17 3.91
C LEU A 32 -8.21 16.89 3.53
N THR A 33 -7.61 16.19 4.51
CA THR A 33 -6.97 14.88 4.28
C THR A 33 -8.01 13.78 4.05
N ALA A 34 -9.10 13.76 4.81
CA ALA A 34 -10.19 12.79 4.66
C ALA A 34 -10.93 12.98 3.31
N ALA A 35 -11.19 14.21 2.89
CA ALA A 35 -11.77 14.52 1.59
C ALA A 35 -10.80 14.18 0.43
N ARG A 36 -9.48 14.40 0.60
CA ARG A 36 -8.45 13.93 -0.35
C ARG A 36 -8.30 12.41 -0.37
N VAL A 37 -8.59 11.72 0.74
CA VAL A 37 -8.55 10.25 0.86
C VAL A 37 -9.84 9.60 0.33
N ALA A 38 -10.98 10.28 0.40
CA ALA A 38 -12.27 9.82 -0.14
C ALA A 38 -12.33 9.79 -1.69
N GLY A 39 -11.31 10.32 -2.37
CA GLY A 39 -10.95 9.93 -3.74
C GLY A 39 -11.88 10.40 -4.86
N ARG A 40 -12.89 11.24 -4.60
CA ARG A 40 -13.83 11.70 -5.63
C ARG A 40 -13.99 13.22 -5.59
N SER A 41 -13.04 13.95 -6.17
CA SER A 41 -13.22 15.38 -6.40
C SER A 41 -14.17 15.58 -7.58
N PHE A 42 -15.21 16.40 -7.39
CA PHE A 42 -16.12 16.82 -8.48
C PHE A 42 -15.37 17.55 -9.61
N ALA A 43 -14.17 18.05 -9.34
CA ALA A 43 -13.28 18.66 -10.33
C ALA A 43 -12.80 17.68 -11.42
N ALA A 44 -12.68 16.38 -11.11
CA ALA A 44 -12.20 15.39 -12.08
C ALA A 44 -13.11 15.24 -13.31
N PRO A 45 -14.43 14.98 -13.19
CA PRO A 45 -15.31 14.86 -14.36
C PRO A 45 -15.43 16.18 -15.13
N VAL A 46 -15.46 17.33 -14.45
CA VAL A 46 -15.50 18.65 -15.11
C VAL A 46 -14.23 18.87 -15.93
N HIS A 47 -13.07 18.54 -15.38
CA HIS A 47 -11.81 18.67 -16.11
C HIS A 47 -11.75 17.74 -17.34
N VAL A 48 -12.21 16.48 -17.21
CA VAL A 48 -12.30 15.54 -18.34
C VAL A 48 -13.24 16.08 -19.41
N LEU A 49 -14.39 16.66 -19.04
CA LEU A 49 -15.32 17.28 -19.99
C LEU A 49 -14.66 18.43 -20.76
N VAL A 50 -13.95 19.33 -20.06
CA VAL A 50 -13.22 20.44 -20.68
C VAL A 50 -12.16 19.92 -21.65
N LEU A 51 -11.40 18.89 -21.27
CA LEU A 51 -10.41 18.27 -22.17
C LEU A 51 -11.05 17.60 -23.38
N MET A 52 -12.21 16.94 -23.22
CA MET A 52 -12.92 16.33 -24.35
C MET A 52 -13.40 17.38 -25.36
N VAL A 53 -13.90 18.52 -24.88
CA VAL A 53 -14.31 19.64 -25.75
C VAL A 53 -13.09 20.23 -26.46
N ALA A 54 -12.01 20.49 -25.73
CA ALA A 54 -10.77 21.02 -26.28
C ALA A 54 -10.15 20.08 -27.34
N ALA A 55 -10.08 18.78 -27.05
CA ALA A 55 -9.60 17.78 -28.00
C ALA A 55 -10.51 17.68 -29.23
N GLY A 56 -11.82 17.82 -29.08
CA GLY A 56 -12.76 17.86 -30.20
C GLY A 56 -12.51 19.06 -31.12
N ALA A 57 -12.23 20.24 -30.55
CA ALA A 57 -11.85 21.43 -31.30
C ALA A 57 -10.53 21.22 -32.07
N ASP A 58 -9.51 20.64 -31.41
CA ASP A 58 -8.24 20.32 -32.06
C ASP A 58 -8.45 19.34 -33.23
N VAL A 59 -9.22 18.27 -33.03
CA VAL A 59 -9.51 17.27 -34.07
C VAL A 59 -10.22 17.90 -35.27
N ALA A 60 -11.24 18.72 -35.04
CA ALA A 60 -11.96 19.40 -36.12
C ALA A 60 -11.03 20.34 -36.92
N ALA A 61 -10.19 21.08 -36.20
CA ALA A 61 -9.27 22.04 -36.80
C ALA A 61 -8.19 21.33 -37.64
N PHE A 62 -7.57 20.27 -37.13
CA PHE A 62 -6.60 19.46 -37.87
C PHE A 62 -7.23 18.70 -39.05
N TYR A 63 -8.45 18.20 -38.87
CA TYR A 63 -9.18 17.52 -39.94
C TYR A 63 -9.31 18.42 -41.17
N ASP A 64 -9.76 19.67 -40.98
CA ASP A 64 -9.93 20.63 -42.07
C ASP A 64 -8.60 20.92 -42.79
N VAL A 65 -7.51 21.10 -42.03
CA VAL A 65 -6.17 21.31 -42.62
C VAL A 65 -5.77 20.13 -43.50
N LEU A 66 -5.87 18.91 -43.00
CA LEU A 66 -5.40 17.72 -43.72
C LEU A 66 -6.31 17.36 -44.89
N ALA A 67 -7.63 17.52 -44.73
CA ALA A 67 -8.60 17.14 -45.76
C ALA A 67 -8.42 17.97 -47.04
N ASN A 68 -8.02 19.23 -46.89
CA ASN A 68 -7.77 20.13 -48.00
C ASN A 68 -6.42 19.89 -48.71
N HIS A 69 -5.48 19.18 -48.07
CA HIS A 69 -4.11 19.02 -48.58
C HIS A 69 -3.73 17.58 -48.90
N THR A 70 -4.54 16.60 -48.51
CA THR A 70 -4.23 15.18 -48.69
C THR A 70 -5.38 14.46 -49.37
N ASN A 71 -5.08 13.63 -50.37
CA ASN A 71 -6.04 12.71 -51.01
C ASN A 71 -6.19 11.41 -50.20
N LEU A 72 -6.11 11.49 -48.87
CA LEU A 72 -6.23 10.32 -48.01
C LEU A 72 -7.71 9.93 -47.85
N PRO A 73 -8.03 8.62 -47.75
CA PRO A 73 -9.35 8.19 -47.35
C PRO A 73 -9.77 8.81 -46.01
N VAL A 74 -11.03 9.24 -45.90
CA VAL A 74 -11.56 9.96 -44.72
C VAL A 74 -11.28 9.24 -43.39
N HIS A 75 -11.38 7.90 -43.36
CA HIS A 75 -11.12 7.12 -42.14
C HIS A 75 -9.63 7.14 -41.72
N MET A 76 -8.69 7.17 -42.67
CA MET A 76 -7.27 7.30 -42.37
C MET A 76 -6.96 8.67 -41.79
N LEU A 77 -7.64 9.71 -42.29
CA LEU A 77 -7.50 11.07 -41.81
C LEU A 77 -8.00 11.22 -40.36
N TYR A 78 -9.17 10.66 -40.04
CA TYR A 78 -9.64 10.60 -38.65
C TYR A 78 -8.68 9.85 -37.74
N LEU A 79 -8.16 8.70 -38.17
CA LEU A 79 -7.22 7.91 -37.39
C LEU A 79 -5.91 8.67 -37.12
N LEU A 80 -5.39 9.36 -38.14
CA LEU A 80 -4.17 10.17 -38.03
C LEU A 80 -4.36 11.33 -37.05
N VAL A 81 -5.44 12.09 -37.20
CA VAL A 81 -5.73 13.25 -36.35
C VAL A 81 -6.01 12.80 -34.91
N ALA A 82 -6.85 11.79 -34.70
CA ALA A 82 -7.13 11.26 -33.37
C ALA A 82 -5.87 10.68 -32.70
N GLY A 83 -5.02 9.98 -33.45
CA GLY A 83 -3.75 9.46 -32.96
C GLY A 83 -2.80 10.57 -32.53
N PHE A 84 -2.66 11.62 -33.35
CA PHE A 84 -1.86 12.80 -33.02
C PHE A 84 -2.37 13.48 -31.75
N THR A 85 -3.66 13.79 -31.67
CA THR A 85 -4.29 14.41 -30.48
C THR A 85 -4.11 13.55 -29.23
N ALA A 86 -4.28 12.24 -29.33
CA ALA A 86 -4.08 11.33 -28.20
C ALA A 86 -2.63 11.35 -27.67
N ILE A 87 -1.64 11.33 -28.59
CA ILE A 87 -0.22 11.38 -28.23
C ILE A 87 0.14 12.72 -27.58
N THR A 88 -0.32 13.83 -28.15
CA THR A 88 -0.01 15.18 -27.63
C THR A 88 -0.64 15.41 -26.25
N LEU A 89 -1.90 15.00 -26.05
CA LEU A 89 -2.54 15.07 -24.74
C LEU A 89 -1.86 14.13 -23.73
N SER A 90 -1.46 12.93 -24.13
CA SER A 90 -0.74 12.00 -23.26
C SER A 90 0.61 12.56 -22.80
N LEU A 91 1.35 13.21 -23.69
CA LEU A 91 2.60 13.89 -23.36
C LEU A 91 2.36 15.05 -22.41
N ALA A 92 1.41 15.95 -22.72
CA ALA A 92 1.05 17.08 -21.86
C ALA A 92 0.60 16.63 -20.46
N HIS A 93 -0.23 15.58 -20.39
CA HIS A 93 -0.65 14.97 -19.13
C HIS A 93 0.54 14.40 -18.35
N SER A 94 1.47 13.74 -19.03
CA SER A 94 2.68 13.18 -18.43
C SER A 94 3.60 14.28 -17.87
N ILE A 95 3.68 15.43 -18.53
CA ILE A 95 4.43 16.60 -18.04
C ILE A 95 3.85 17.08 -16.72
N GLY A 96 2.54 17.27 -16.65
CA GLY A 96 1.86 17.71 -15.42
C GLY A 96 2.01 16.72 -14.26
N ALA A 97 1.82 15.42 -14.55
CA ALA A 97 2.01 14.35 -13.59
C ALA A 97 3.47 14.26 -13.10
N GLY A 98 4.44 14.30 -14.02
CA GLY A 98 5.87 14.24 -13.70
C GLY A 98 6.36 15.46 -12.92
N TYR A 99 5.84 16.65 -13.22
CA TYR A 99 6.13 17.86 -12.46
C TYR A 99 5.57 17.77 -11.04
N ARG A 100 4.34 17.25 -10.88
CA ARG A 100 3.76 17.02 -9.54
C ARG A 100 4.59 16.03 -8.72
N ASP A 101 5.02 14.93 -9.35
CA ASP A 101 5.91 13.94 -8.73
C ASP A 101 7.23 14.58 -8.26
N ARG A 102 7.84 15.49 -9.03
CA ARG A 102 9.05 16.23 -8.60
C ARG A 102 8.79 17.11 -7.39
N VAL A 103 7.66 17.83 -7.37
CA VAL A 103 7.25 18.66 -6.20
C VAL A 103 7.05 17.80 -4.96
N ASP A 104 6.58 16.56 -5.13
CA ASP A 104 6.41 15.59 -4.04
C ASP A 104 7.71 14.82 -3.68
N GLY A 105 8.86 15.18 -4.27
CA GLY A 105 10.16 14.59 -3.94
C GLY A 105 10.44 13.22 -4.57
N ALA A 106 9.82 12.91 -5.71
CA ALA A 106 10.08 11.67 -6.44
C ALA A 106 11.54 11.60 -6.96
N PRO A 107 12.11 10.39 -7.11
CA PRO A 107 13.52 10.19 -7.47
C PRO A 107 13.92 10.74 -8.86
N ASP A 108 15.19 11.15 -8.98
CA ASP A 108 15.75 11.89 -10.12
C ASP A 108 15.63 11.21 -11.48
N HIS A 109 15.54 9.88 -11.59
CA HIS A 109 15.37 9.21 -12.89
C HIS A 109 14.07 9.62 -13.61
N ARG A 110 13.04 10.05 -12.86
CA ARG A 110 11.80 10.59 -13.44
C ARG A 110 12.00 11.98 -14.05
N ALA A 111 13.10 12.65 -13.69
CA ALA A 111 13.43 13.95 -14.21
C ALA A 111 13.74 13.90 -15.71
N ALA A 112 14.48 12.90 -16.16
CA ALA A 112 14.79 12.72 -17.57
C ALA A 112 13.51 12.48 -18.39
N LEU A 113 12.61 11.63 -17.91
CA LEU A 113 11.34 11.34 -18.59
C LEU A 113 10.47 12.58 -18.76
N LEU A 114 10.42 13.47 -17.75
CA LEU A 114 9.73 14.75 -17.84
C LEU A 114 10.27 15.61 -18.98
N TRP A 115 11.59 15.72 -19.10
CA TRP A 115 12.23 16.50 -20.15
C TRP A 115 12.05 15.86 -21.53
N PHE A 116 12.09 14.54 -21.65
CA PHE A 116 11.77 13.86 -22.90
C PHE A 116 10.30 14.07 -23.30
N ALA A 117 9.36 14.01 -22.35
CA ALA A 117 7.95 14.28 -22.62
C ALA A 117 7.73 15.73 -23.06
N ALA A 118 8.36 16.69 -22.37
CA ALA A 118 8.30 18.12 -22.72
C ALA A 118 8.93 18.40 -24.09
N GLY A 119 10.10 17.82 -24.37
CA GLY A 119 10.77 17.93 -25.66
C GLY A 119 9.93 17.33 -26.79
N GLY A 120 9.40 16.12 -26.62
CA GLY A 120 8.53 15.48 -27.60
C GLY A 120 7.25 16.28 -27.87
N TRP A 121 6.63 16.83 -26.83
CA TRP A 121 5.46 17.69 -26.96
C TRP A 121 5.75 18.99 -27.71
N LEU A 122 6.89 19.63 -27.44
CA LEU A 122 7.32 20.83 -28.16
C LEU A 122 7.63 20.52 -29.63
N VAL A 123 8.32 19.42 -29.92
CA VAL A 123 8.66 19.01 -31.28
C VAL A 123 7.39 18.72 -32.10
N LEU A 124 6.40 18.03 -31.53
CA LEU A 124 5.13 17.78 -32.20
C LEU A 124 4.36 19.07 -32.50
N GLY A 125 4.31 20.00 -31.54
CA GLY A 125 3.66 21.30 -31.73
C GLY A 125 4.35 22.14 -32.80
N ALA A 126 5.69 22.19 -32.76
CA ALA A 126 6.49 22.89 -33.75
C ALA A 126 6.32 22.28 -35.15
N ALA A 127 6.29 20.95 -35.26
CA ALA A 127 6.06 20.25 -36.52
C ALA A 127 4.65 20.54 -37.07
N ALA A 128 3.62 20.48 -36.23
CA ALA A 128 2.25 20.82 -36.63
C ALA A 128 2.12 22.28 -37.10
N PHE A 129 2.76 23.21 -36.38
CA PHE A 129 2.82 24.62 -36.76
C PHE A 129 3.54 24.82 -38.10
N ALA A 130 4.70 24.18 -38.28
CA ALA A 130 5.47 24.28 -39.51
C ALA A 130 4.72 23.68 -40.71
N ILE A 131 4.07 22.53 -40.53
CA ILE A 131 3.20 21.92 -41.55
C ILE A 131 2.08 22.90 -41.91
N ARG A 132 1.41 23.50 -40.91
CA ARG A 132 0.35 24.49 -41.18
C ARG A 132 0.89 25.66 -41.97
N LEU A 133 2.02 26.24 -41.56
CA LEU A 133 2.68 27.37 -42.21
C LEU A 133 2.99 27.08 -43.69
N VAL A 134 3.57 25.91 -43.98
CA VAL A 134 3.96 25.49 -45.33
C VAL A 134 2.74 25.16 -46.19
N LEU A 135 1.70 24.55 -45.61
CA LEU A 135 0.47 24.21 -46.32
C LEU A 135 -0.42 25.42 -46.60
N THR A 136 -0.31 26.54 -45.86
CA THR A 136 -0.98 27.81 -46.19
C THR A 136 -0.45 28.53 -47.44
N GLY A 137 0.36 27.86 -48.28
CA GLY A 137 0.67 28.35 -49.62
C GLY A 137 -0.60 28.60 -50.45
N PRO A 138 -0.51 29.33 -51.59
CA PRO A 138 -1.66 29.70 -52.40
C PRO A 138 -2.35 28.43 -52.95
N ALA A 139 -3.29 27.91 -52.17
CA ALA A 139 -4.10 26.78 -52.55
C ALA A 139 -5.08 27.25 -53.64
N PRO A 140 -5.28 26.46 -54.71
CA PRO A 140 -6.33 26.75 -55.67
C PRO A 140 -7.66 26.85 -54.92
N ALA A 141 -8.43 27.90 -55.21
CA ALA A 141 -9.66 28.25 -54.51
C ALA A 141 -10.49 27.00 -54.15
N ALA A 142 -10.46 26.61 -52.88
CA ALA A 142 -11.23 25.48 -52.40
C ALA A 142 -12.72 25.84 -52.55
N ASN A 143 -13.50 24.94 -53.14
CA ASN A 143 -14.94 25.10 -53.23
C ASN A 143 -15.50 25.24 -51.82
N SER A 144 -15.93 26.44 -51.44
CA SER A 144 -16.46 26.68 -50.12
C SER A 144 -17.75 25.87 -49.95
N THR A 145 -17.78 24.96 -48.97
CA THR A 145 -18.95 24.15 -48.64
C THR A 145 -20.12 25.01 -48.10
N PHE A 146 -19.91 26.32 -47.93
CA PHE A 146 -20.87 27.27 -47.38
C PHE A 146 -21.20 28.47 -48.31
N GLY A 147 -20.99 28.35 -49.62
CA GLY A 147 -21.49 29.34 -50.60
C GLY A 147 -20.84 30.73 -50.54
N ALA A 148 -19.74 30.87 -49.81
CA ALA A 148 -18.91 32.07 -49.83
C ALA A 148 -18.10 32.12 -51.13
N ALA A 149 -18.04 33.30 -51.76
CA ALA A 149 -17.23 33.52 -52.95
C ALA A 149 -15.75 33.21 -52.67
N PRO A 150 -15.00 32.68 -53.63
CA PRO A 150 -13.59 32.38 -53.45
C PRO A 150 -12.80 33.68 -53.23
N SER A 151 -12.46 33.97 -51.97
CA SER A 151 -11.55 35.04 -51.59
C SER A 151 -10.11 34.53 -51.64
N THR A 152 -9.24 35.26 -52.33
CA THR A 152 -7.79 35.03 -52.28
C THR A 152 -7.33 35.27 -50.85
N VAL A 153 -6.87 34.21 -50.18
CA VAL A 153 -6.32 34.29 -48.82
C VAL A 153 -5.04 35.11 -48.89
N ASP A 154 -5.02 36.28 -48.24
CA ASP A 154 -3.82 37.08 -48.09
C ASP A 154 -2.79 36.30 -47.24
N SER A 155 -1.50 36.44 -47.56
CA SER A 155 -0.42 35.77 -46.81
C SER A 155 -0.45 36.05 -45.30
N ASN A 156 -0.97 37.22 -44.90
CA ASN A 156 -1.19 37.60 -43.52
C ASN A 156 -2.30 36.79 -42.82
N GLU A 157 -3.35 36.38 -43.55
CA GLU A 157 -4.45 35.58 -43.02
C GLU A 157 -3.99 34.14 -42.72
N GLY A 158 -3.14 33.56 -43.58
CA GLY A 158 -2.53 32.26 -43.35
C GLY A 158 -1.66 32.23 -42.09
N LEU A 159 -0.85 33.26 -41.87
CA LEU A 159 -0.03 33.39 -40.66
C LEU A 159 -0.89 33.58 -39.40
N ALA A 160 -1.95 34.40 -39.47
CA ALA A 160 -2.88 34.59 -38.36
C ALA A 160 -3.57 33.27 -37.95
N MET A 161 -4.01 32.48 -38.94
CA MET A 161 -4.56 31.14 -38.69
C MET A 161 -3.52 30.21 -38.09
N ALA A 162 -2.30 30.15 -38.62
CA ALA A 162 -1.24 29.30 -38.06
C ALA A 162 -0.92 29.66 -36.59
N LEU A 163 -0.89 30.95 -36.26
CA LEU A 163 -0.70 31.41 -34.87
C LEU A 163 -1.88 31.06 -33.97
N LEU A 164 -3.12 31.15 -34.46
CA LEU A 164 -4.30 30.73 -33.71
C LEU A 164 -4.25 29.22 -33.38
N PHE A 165 -3.84 28.40 -34.34
CA PHE A 165 -3.64 26.96 -34.15
C PHE A 165 -2.53 26.66 -33.13
N ALA A 166 -1.40 27.39 -33.21
CA ALA A 166 -0.33 27.25 -32.22
C ALA A 166 -0.79 27.65 -30.81
N ALA A 167 -1.53 28.75 -30.69
CA ALA A 167 -2.10 29.19 -29.43
C ALA A 167 -3.09 28.16 -28.87
N LEU A 168 -3.95 27.57 -29.72
CA LEU A 168 -4.87 26.52 -29.32
C LEU A 168 -4.11 25.29 -28.81
N TYR A 169 -3.12 24.78 -29.57
CA TYR A 169 -2.27 23.66 -29.17
C TYR A 169 -1.58 23.87 -27.82
N VAL A 170 -1.00 25.06 -27.61
CA VAL A 170 -0.36 25.41 -26.34
C VAL A 170 -1.40 25.49 -25.22
N GLY A 171 -2.56 26.10 -25.48
CA GLY A 171 -3.65 26.19 -24.52
C GLY A 171 -4.18 24.84 -24.07
N THR A 172 -4.45 23.92 -25.01
CA THR A 172 -4.95 22.57 -24.69
C THR A 172 -3.89 21.75 -23.95
N GLY A 173 -2.61 21.86 -24.35
CA GLY A 173 -1.49 21.24 -23.64
C GLY A 173 -1.31 21.75 -22.21
N ILE A 174 -1.35 23.07 -21.98
CA ILE A 174 -1.26 23.65 -20.63
C ILE A 174 -2.44 23.21 -19.77
N ALA A 175 -3.67 23.23 -20.31
CA ALA A 175 -4.85 22.78 -19.59
C ALA A 175 -4.74 21.30 -19.18
N ALA A 176 -4.26 20.43 -20.07
CA ALA A 176 -4.02 19.02 -19.77
C ALA A 176 -2.92 18.83 -18.72
N ALA A 177 -1.81 19.58 -18.81
CA ALA A 177 -0.73 19.52 -17.84
C ALA A 177 -1.16 20.02 -16.45
N LEU A 178 -1.88 21.14 -16.37
CA LEU A 178 -2.38 21.68 -15.10
C LEU A 178 -3.41 20.74 -14.46
N GLY A 179 -4.33 20.20 -15.27
CA GLY A 179 -5.31 19.25 -14.76
C GLY A 179 -4.67 17.97 -14.27
N ALA A 180 -3.69 17.44 -15.01
CA ALA A 180 -2.86 16.34 -14.53
C ALA A 180 -2.20 16.72 -13.20
N PHE A 181 -1.52 17.86 -13.11
CA PHE A 181 -0.86 18.31 -11.90
C PHE A 181 -1.79 18.38 -10.69
N VAL A 182 -2.98 18.98 -10.84
CA VAL A 182 -3.96 19.17 -9.75
C VAL A 182 -4.60 17.85 -9.34
N LEU A 183 -4.94 16.99 -10.31
CA LEU A 183 -5.60 15.70 -10.04
C LEU A 183 -4.62 14.61 -9.60
N HIS A 184 -3.32 14.79 -9.85
CA HIS A 184 -2.31 13.81 -9.49
C HIS A 184 -2.05 13.79 -7.99
N ASN A 185 -2.68 12.81 -7.31
CA ASN A 185 -2.46 12.54 -5.89
C ASN A 185 -1.47 11.36 -5.71
N SER A 186 -0.17 11.65 -5.75
CA SER A 186 0.91 10.68 -5.54
C SER A 186 0.81 10.02 -4.14
N ILE A 187 0.55 10.84 -3.11
CA ILE A 187 0.42 10.44 -1.71
C ILE A 187 -0.75 9.47 -1.54
N GLY A 188 -1.90 9.74 -2.17
CA GLY A 188 -3.06 8.86 -2.12
C GLY A 188 -2.75 7.45 -2.63
N ARG A 189 -2.00 7.34 -3.74
CA ARG A 189 -1.57 6.03 -4.27
C ARG A 189 -0.58 5.34 -3.33
N ALA A 190 0.35 6.07 -2.72
CA ALA A 190 1.28 5.53 -1.74
C ALA A 190 0.55 5.00 -0.48
N VAL A 191 -0.44 5.74 0.03
CA VAL A 191 -1.27 5.32 1.18
C VAL A 191 -2.08 4.07 0.83
N VAL A 192 -2.69 4.01 -0.36
CA VAL A 192 -3.42 2.80 -0.81
C VAL A 192 -2.47 1.61 -0.91
N ALA A 193 -1.28 1.78 -1.48
CA ALA A 193 -0.26 0.73 -1.56
C ALA A 193 0.19 0.27 -0.16
N ALA A 194 0.47 1.21 0.75
CA ALA A 194 0.80 0.93 2.14
C ALA A 194 -0.32 0.18 2.86
N SER A 195 -1.59 0.58 2.67
CA SER A 195 -2.76 -0.09 3.25
C SER A 195 -2.90 -1.53 2.75
N ARG A 196 -2.58 -1.80 1.48
CA ARG A 196 -2.58 -3.15 0.90
C ARG A 196 -1.45 -3.99 1.52
N ARG A 197 -0.27 -3.40 1.70
CA ARG A 197 0.87 -4.05 2.36
C ARG A 197 0.57 -4.38 3.82
N ILE A 198 0.00 -3.45 4.58
CA ILE A 198 -0.42 -3.67 5.98
C ILE A 198 -1.45 -4.79 6.06
N ARG A 199 -2.44 -4.83 5.16
CA ARG A 199 -3.40 -5.94 5.08
C ARG A 199 -2.73 -7.29 4.81
N GLY A 200 -1.72 -7.31 3.93
CA GLY A 200 -0.90 -8.49 3.69
C GLY A 200 -0.16 -8.96 4.96
N LEU A 201 0.52 -8.03 5.65
CA LEU A 201 1.24 -8.32 6.89
C LEU A 201 0.32 -8.81 8.00
N ARG A 202 -0.87 -8.24 8.16
CA ARG A 202 -1.88 -8.71 9.12
C ARG A 202 -2.30 -10.16 8.86
N ARG A 203 -2.45 -10.56 7.59
CA ARG A 203 -2.74 -11.96 7.23
C ARG A 203 -1.60 -12.89 7.62
N THR A 204 -0.36 -12.48 7.38
CA THR A 204 0.81 -13.28 7.78
C THR A 204 0.89 -13.39 9.30
N LEU A 205 0.69 -12.29 10.04
CA LEU A 205 0.68 -12.27 11.50
C LEU A 205 -0.39 -13.22 12.06
N SER A 206 -1.61 -13.21 11.51
CA SER A 206 -2.67 -14.14 11.93
C SER A 206 -2.33 -15.63 11.71
N ARG A 207 -1.46 -15.95 10.73
CA ARG A 207 -0.97 -17.32 10.53
C ARG A 207 0.05 -17.72 11.58
N HIS A 208 0.91 -16.79 11.99
CA HIS A 208 1.88 -17.00 13.07
C HIS A 208 1.19 -17.17 14.41
N GLU A 209 0.18 -16.34 14.73
CA GLU A 209 -0.64 -16.48 15.94
C GLU A 209 -1.28 -17.87 16.03
N ARG A 210 -1.96 -18.33 14.96
CA ARG A 210 -2.55 -19.68 14.93
C ARG A 210 -1.53 -20.81 15.07
N ARG A 211 -0.31 -20.62 14.56
CA ARG A 211 0.76 -21.60 14.71
C ARG A 211 1.27 -21.62 16.15
N HIS A 212 1.42 -20.45 16.77
CA HIS A 212 1.81 -20.32 18.17
C HIS A 212 0.79 -20.98 19.09
N GLU A 213 -0.50 -20.69 18.92
CA GLU A 213 -1.59 -21.31 19.69
C GLU A 213 -1.59 -22.84 19.58
N ARG A 214 -1.29 -23.39 18.40
CA ARG A 214 -1.17 -24.85 18.20
C ARG A 214 0.01 -25.44 18.96
N LEU A 215 1.17 -24.79 18.92
CA LEU A 215 2.36 -25.25 19.63
C LEU A 215 2.16 -25.18 21.15
N GLU A 216 1.52 -24.13 21.66
CA GLU A 216 1.16 -24.03 23.08
C GLU A 216 0.15 -25.10 23.51
N ALA A 217 -0.80 -25.46 22.64
CA ALA A 217 -1.75 -26.54 22.92
C ALA A 217 -1.04 -27.91 22.94
N GLU A 218 -0.09 -28.13 22.02
CA GLU A 218 0.71 -29.35 21.97
C GLU A 218 1.62 -29.50 23.19
N LEU A 219 2.30 -28.42 23.60
CA LEU A 219 3.13 -28.39 24.80
C LEU A 219 2.33 -28.74 26.05
N ARG A 220 1.15 -28.12 26.24
CA ARG A 220 0.25 -28.45 27.36
C ARG A 220 -0.20 -29.91 27.36
N ARG A 221 -0.41 -30.50 26.18
CA ARG A 221 -0.75 -31.92 26.05
C ARG A 221 0.40 -32.81 26.48
N LEU A 222 1.62 -32.51 26.04
CA LEU A 222 2.82 -33.27 26.41
C LEU A 222 3.11 -33.18 27.92
N GLU A 223 2.93 -32.00 28.53
CA GLU A 223 3.06 -31.83 29.98
C GLU A 223 2.03 -32.67 30.74
N ALA A 224 0.77 -32.67 30.30
CA ALA A 224 -0.27 -33.50 30.90
C ALA A 224 0.00 -35.01 30.74
N GLU A 225 0.56 -35.43 29.60
CA GLU A 225 0.94 -36.82 29.35
C GLU A 225 2.12 -37.24 30.23
N ARG A 226 3.16 -36.41 30.33
CA ARG A 226 4.29 -36.63 31.26
C ARG A 226 3.80 -36.79 32.69
N PHE A 227 2.93 -35.91 33.15
CA PHE A 227 2.36 -35.99 34.50
C PHE A 227 1.58 -37.29 34.73
N ARG A 228 0.81 -37.77 33.74
CA ARG A 228 0.11 -39.06 33.83
C ARG A 228 1.07 -40.25 33.88
N VAL A 229 2.14 -40.22 33.10
CA VAL A 229 3.18 -41.27 33.11
C VAL A 229 3.88 -41.30 34.46
N ASP A 230 4.22 -40.15 35.01
CA ASP A 230 4.86 -40.05 36.33
C ASP A 230 3.94 -40.60 37.44
N GLN A 231 2.65 -40.25 37.41
CA GLN A 231 1.65 -40.80 38.33
C GLN A 231 1.49 -42.33 38.18
N ALA A 232 1.42 -42.83 36.94
CA ALA A 232 1.31 -44.27 36.68
C ALA A 232 2.56 -45.02 37.14
N HIS A 233 3.75 -44.43 36.96
CA HIS A 233 5.01 -45.01 37.41
C HIS A 233 5.06 -45.09 38.94
N GLU A 234 4.66 -44.03 39.64
CA GLU A 234 4.62 -44.01 41.10
C GLU A 234 3.57 -45.00 41.64
N ALA A 235 2.38 -45.07 41.03
CA ALA A 235 1.36 -46.05 41.39
C ALA A 235 1.86 -47.50 41.19
N ALA A 236 2.55 -47.79 40.08
CA ALA A 236 3.14 -49.10 39.83
C ALA A 236 4.28 -49.43 40.79
N ARG A 237 5.07 -48.42 41.20
CA ARG A 237 6.10 -48.56 42.23
C ARG A 237 5.48 -48.92 43.58
N LEU A 238 4.46 -48.18 44.03
CA LEU A 238 3.73 -48.47 45.26
C LEU A 238 3.05 -49.84 45.22
N GLY A 239 2.46 -50.23 44.09
CA GLY A 239 1.87 -51.55 43.91
C GLY A 239 2.87 -52.69 44.02
N ARG A 240 4.09 -52.54 43.46
CA ARG A 240 5.17 -53.52 43.62
C ARG A 240 5.65 -53.65 45.05
N ILE A 241 5.72 -52.54 45.79
CA ILE A 241 6.06 -52.53 47.22
C ILE A 241 5.00 -53.30 48.02
N ALA A 242 3.71 -53.00 47.81
CA ALA A 242 2.61 -53.68 48.49
C ALA A 242 2.60 -55.19 48.22
N MET A 243 2.76 -55.61 46.96
CA MET A 243 2.85 -57.03 46.60
C MET A 243 4.07 -57.73 47.24
N GLY A 244 5.20 -57.03 47.34
CA GLY A 244 6.37 -57.52 48.07
C GLY A 244 6.08 -57.77 49.54
N ASP A 245 5.33 -56.87 50.19
CA ASP A 245 4.94 -57.01 51.59
C ASP A 245 3.92 -58.15 51.80
N GLU A 246 2.95 -58.31 50.88
CA GLU A 246 2.02 -59.46 50.89
C GLU A 246 2.77 -60.80 50.78
N LEU A 247 3.75 -60.91 49.88
CA LEU A 247 4.56 -62.12 49.72
C LEU A 247 5.37 -62.43 50.98
N LYS A 248 5.95 -61.41 51.64
CA LYS A 248 6.65 -61.61 52.93
C LYS A 248 5.71 -62.13 54.01
N GLN A 249 4.50 -61.56 54.11
CA GLN A 249 3.50 -62.03 55.08
C GLN A 249 3.08 -63.48 54.79
N TYR A 250 2.87 -63.83 53.52
CA TYR A 250 2.55 -65.20 53.11
C TYR A 250 3.68 -66.18 53.47
N VAL A 251 4.94 -65.83 53.21
CA VAL A 251 6.10 -66.65 53.58
C VAL A 251 6.24 -66.79 55.09
N ARG A 252 6.07 -65.71 55.87
CA ARG A 252 6.05 -65.76 57.34
C ARG A 252 5.03 -66.77 57.85
N MET A 253 3.79 -66.68 57.36
CA MET A 253 2.71 -67.60 57.73
C MET A 253 3.07 -69.05 57.37
N ARG A 254 3.65 -69.29 56.19
CA ARG A 254 4.01 -70.65 55.75
C ARG A 254 5.16 -71.24 56.57
N ILE A 255 6.17 -70.45 56.93
CA ILE A 255 7.28 -70.88 57.79
C ILE A 255 6.77 -71.20 59.21
N ALA A 256 5.95 -70.31 59.79
CA ALA A 256 5.35 -70.52 61.10
C ALA A 256 4.53 -71.83 61.16
N GLN A 257 3.78 -72.13 60.07
CA GLN A 257 3.03 -73.37 59.94
C GLN A 257 3.94 -74.61 59.90
N VAL A 258 5.08 -74.55 59.20
CA VAL A 258 6.03 -75.66 59.09
C VAL A 258 6.77 -75.92 60.40
N LEU A 259 7.14 -74.85 61.13
CA LEU A 259 7.87 -74.95 62.40
C LEU A 259 6.96 -75.22 63.61
N ASN A 260 5.64 -75.06 63.45
CA ASN A 260 4.65 -75.12 64.54
C ASN A 260 4.97 -74.15 65.70
N ASP A 261 5.65 -73.03 65.40
CA ASP A 261 6.01 -71.97 66.33
C ASP A 261 5.87 -70.62 65.61
N ALA A 262 4.95 -69.79 66.10
CA ALA A 262 4.69 -68.46 65.53
C ALA A 262 5.82 -67.47 65.83
N SER A 263 6.50 -67.63 66.99
CA SER A 263 7.51 -66.68 67.46
C SER A 263 8.82 -66.76 66.69
N ALA A 264 9.12 -67.92 66.08
CA ALA A 264 10.33 -68.14 65.31
C ALA A 264 10.49 -67.23 64.06
N THR A 265 9.39 -66.61 63.59
CA THR A 265 9.42 -65.76 62.37
C THR A 265 9.54 -64.26 62.65
N ASP A 266 9.42 -63.83 63.91
CA ASP A 266 9.31 -62.40 64.26
C ASP A 266 10.63 -61.65 64.03
N ALA A 267 11.77 -62.33 64.23
CA ALA A 267 13.10 -61.76 64.01
C ALA A 267 13.63 -61.91 62.57
N MET A 268 12.97 -62.72 61.72
CA MET A 268 13.57 -63.16 60.45
C MET A 268 13.39 -62.16 59.30
N PHE A 269 12.54 -61.14 59.48
CA PHE A 269 12.18 -60.19 58.44
C PHE A 269 12.26 -58.77 58.98
N GLU A 270 13.45 -58.17 58.93
CA GLU A 270 13.64 -56.73 59.13
C GLU A 270 12.83 -55.90 58.11
N PRO A 271 12.52 -54.62 58.42
CA PRO A 271 11.98 -53.70 57.43
C PRO A 271 12.88 -53.70 56.21
N ASP A 272 12.30 -54.05 55.07
CA ASP A 272 13.04 -54.32 53.85
C ASP A 272 13.87 -53.09 53.47
N ARG A 273 15.18 -53.28 53.29
CA ARG A 273 16.03 -52.24 52.71
C ARG A 273 15.78 -52.24 51.21
N TYR A 274 14.72 -51.53 50.80
CA TYR A 274 14.37 -51.41 49.39
C TYR A 274 15.62 -50.98 48.58
N PRO A 275 16.05 -51.77 47.59
CA PRO A 275 17.24 -51.46 46.79
C PRO A 275 17.05 -50.19 45.95
N PHE A 276 15.81 -49.75 45.77
CA PHE A 276 15.45 -48.49 45.11
C PHE A 276 15.40 -47.34 46.10
N ARG A 277 16.49 -47.10 46.83
CA ARG A 277 16.77 -45.72 47.25
C ARG A 277 17.17 -45.02 45.97
N SER A 278 16.19 -44.45 45.25
CA SER A 278 16.47 -43.58 44.12
C SER A 278 17.48 -42.57 44.63
N SER A 279 18.73 -42.70 44.18
CA SER A 279 19.70 -41.64 44.35
C SER A 279 18.98 -40.40 43.82
N PRO A 280 18.77 -39.34 44.63
CA PRO A 280 18.07 -38.16 44.14
C PRO A 280 18.75 -37.79 42.83
N LEU A 281 17.97 -37.81 41.75
CA LEU A 281 18.47 -37.44 40.44
C LEU A 281 19.12 -36.08 40.64
N ARG A 282 20.44 -36.06 40.52
CA ARG A 282 21.27 -34.90 40.78
C ARG A 282 20.77 -33.82 39.83
N GLU A 283 20.16 -32.78 40.36
CA GLU A 283 19.57 -31.65 39.62
C GLU A 283 20.62 -30.86 38.81
N ASP A 284 21.90 -31.21 38.92
CA ASP A 284 23.04 -30.48 38.34
C ASP A 284 23.24 -30.69 36.82
N ASP A 285 22.58 -31.65 36.17
CA ASP A 285 22.82 -31.97 34.73
C ASP A 285 21.87 -31.26 33.75
N ALA A 286 21.09 -30.27 34.20
CA ALA A 286 20.18 -29.49 33.37
C ALA A 286 20.56 -27.99 33.32
N THR A 287 21.81 -27.70 32.93
CA THR A 287 22.25 -26.36 32.49
C THR A 287 22.88 -26.43 31.11
#